data_AF-A0A9E5NXS6-F1
#
_entry.id   AF-A0A9E5NXS6-F1
#
_cell.length_a   1.000
_cell.length_b   1.000
_cell.length_c   1.000
_cell.angle_alpha   90.00
_cell.angle_beta   90.00
_cell.angle_gamma   90.00
#
_symmetry.space_group_name_H-M   'P 1'
#
loop_
_entity.id
_entity.type
_entity.pdbx_description
1 polymer ?
#
loop_
_entity_poly.entity_id
_entity_poly.type
_entity_poly.pdbx_seq_one_letter_code
_entity_poly.pdbx_strand_id
1 'polypeptide(L)'
;MALAGATSTTTLAGTLVSTNAEVLGGLVLAQLAAKGTPCTYGNTSTIMDMRTGGGSVGAPEQGMISIGAARLAQYYRLPCHVAGGMSDSKIPDAQAAYETSLTALVAALAGANIIFGAGGLDQLLTFDCAKLVMDVELIR
;
A
#
# COMPACT_ATOMS: atom_id res chain seq x y z
N MET A 1 8.60 -3.09 2.58
CA MET A 1 7.58 -3.56 1.61
C MET A 1 7.73 -5.06 1.53
N ALA A 2 6.67 -5.80 1.85
CA ALA A 2 6.67 -7.25 1.72
C ALA A 2 5.75 -7.70 0.58
N LEU A 3 6.07 -8.87 0.03
CA LEU A 3 5.28 -9.54 -0.99
C LEU A 3 4.79 -10.87 -0.41
N ALA A 4 3.51 -10.93 -0.06
CA ALA A 4 2.89 -12.12 0.53
C ALA A 4 3.02 -13.31 -0.42
N GLY A 5 3.60 -14.40 0.10
CA GLY A 5 3.92 -15.60 -0.66
C GLY A 5 5.31 -15.61 -1.31
N ALA A 6 6.07 -14.52 -1.22
CA ALA A 6 7.43 -14.40 -1.76
C ALA A 6 8.44 -13.92 -0.70
N THR A 7 8.42 -12.63 -0.37
CA THR A 7 9.34 -12.03 0.62
C THR A 7 8.76 -12.00 2.03
N SER A 8 7.48 -12.38 2.18
CA SER A 8 6.84 -12.68 3.46
C SER A 8 6.00 -13.95 3.37
N THR A 9 5.37 -14.31 4.49
CA THR A 9 4.46 -15.45 4.58
C THR A 9 3.33 -15.37 3.57
N THR A 10 2.82 -16.52 3.13
CA THR A 10 1.67 -16.59 2.20
C THR A 10 0.38 -16.01 2.78
N THR A 11 0.25 -15.95 4.12
CA THR A 11 -0.95 -15.37 4.76
C THR A 11 -0.83 -13.86 4.90
N LEU A 12 -1.96 -13.16 4.73
CA LEU A 12 -2.02 -11.70 4.89
C LEU A 12 -1.74 -11.26 6.33
N ALA A 13 -2.29 -12.00 7.30
CA ALA A 13 -2.03 -11.74 8.72
C ALA A 13 -0.55 -11.91 9.06
N GLY A 14 0.11 -12.98 8.57
CA GLY A 14 1.54 -13.18 8.78
C GLY A 14 2.37 -12.06 8.13
N THR A 15 1.99 -11.63 6.93
CA THR A 15 2.61 -10.49 6.25
C THR A 15 2.46 -9.19 7.05
N LEU A 16 1.28 -8.94 7.63
CA LEU A 16 1.05 -7.81 8.52
C LEU A 16 1.92 -7.89 9.78
N VAL A 17 2.09 -9.06 10.38
CA VAL A 17 2.96 -9.23 11.55
C VAL A 17 4.42 -8.92 11.20
N SER A 18 4.94 -9.49 10.11
CA SER A 18 6.32 -9.25 9.65
C SER A 18 6.57 -7.78 9.34
N THR A 19 5.68 -7.16 8.57
CA THR A 19 5.82 -5.75 8.17
C THR A 19 5.62 -4.79 9.35
N ASN A 20 4.74 -5.12 10.30
CA ASN A 20 4.62 -4.37 11.54
C ASN A 20 5.92 -4.41 12.36
N ALA A 21 6.58 -5.56 12.44
CA ALA A 21 7.87 -5.67 13.11
C ALA A 21 8.95 -4.81 12.44
N GLU A 22 9.02 -4.79 11.10
CA GLU A 22 9.94 -3.92 10.34
C GLU A 22 9.70 -2.44 10.64
N VAL A 23 8.43 -1.99 10.59
CA VAL A 23 8.06 -0.59 10.83
C VAL A 23 8.40 -0.16 12.25
N LEU A 24 8.08 -0.98 13.24
CA LEU A 24 8.42 -0.69 14.64
C LEU A 24 9.93 -0.68 14.88
N GLY A 25 10.69 -1.58 14.23
CA GLY A 25 12.14 -1.57 14.28
C GLY A 25 12.73 -0.25 13.76
N GLY A 26 12.25 0.22 12.61
CA GLY A 26 12.63 1.52 12.05
C GLY A 26 12.22 2.70 12.94
N LEU A 27 11.03 2.65 13.53
CA LEU A 27 10.54 3.66 14.47
C LEU A 27 11.44 3.75 15.71
N VAL A 28 11.77 2.63 16.34
CA VAL A 28 12.65 2.59 17.51
C VAL A 28 14.03 3.16 17.15
N LEU A 29 14.59 2.75 16.01
CA LEU A 29 15.87 3.28 15.54
C LEU A 29 15.84 4.81 15.36
N ALA A 30 14.78 5.34 14.73
CA ALA A 30 14.61 6.78 14.54
C ALA A 30 14.53 7.53 15.88
N GLN A 31 13.79 6.99 16.86
CA GLN A 31 13.69 7.60 18.19
C GLN A 31 14.98 7.51 19.00
N LEU A 32 15.80 6.47 18.78
CA LEU A 32 17.13 6.34 19.40
C LEU A 32 18.13 7.31 18.78
N ALA A 33 18.06 7.54 17.47
CA ALA A 33 18.93 8.50 16.79
C ALA A 33 18.64 9.94 17.23
N ALA A 34 17.36 10.32 17.31
CA ALA A 34 16.94 11.59 17.88
C ALA A 34 15.52 11.48 18.47
N LYS A 35 15.40 11.74 19.77
CA LYS A 35 14.12 11.68 20.48
C LYS A 35 13.15 12.71 19.91
N GLY A 36 11.94 12.27 19.57
CA GLY A 36 10.89 13.12 19.01
C GLY A 36 10.96 13.28 17.50
N THR A 37 11.80 12.50 16.80
CA THR A 37 11.83 12.49 15.33
C THR A 37 10.42 12.19 14.79
N PRO A 38 9.88 13.01 13.87
CA PRO A 38 8.60 12.72 13.23
C PRO A 38 8.69 11.43 12.41
N CYS A 39 7.75 10.51 12.64
CA CYS A 39 7.68 9.25 11.92
C CYS A 39 6.24 8.95 11.50
N THR A 40 6.09 8.22 10.40
CA THR A 40 4.81 7.70 9.91
C THR A 40 4.83 6.17 9.95
N TYR A 41 3.70 5.56 10.25
CA TYR A 41 3.52 4.12 10.09
C TYR A 41 3.28 3.83 8.60
N GLY A 42 4.29 3.27 7.93
CA GLY A 42 4.28 3.02 6.49
C GLY A 42 4.08 1.56 6.13
N ASN A 43 3.10 1.22 5.30
CA ASN A 43 2.97 -0.13 4.73
C ASN A 43 2.51 -0.11 3.28
N THR A 44 3.34 -0.68 2.40
CA THR A 44 3.10 -0.70 0.95
C THR A 44 3.06 -2.13 0.41
N SER A 45 2.77 -3.10 1.29
CA SER A 45 2.92 -4.52 1.00
C SER A 45 1.74 -5.04 0.20
N THR A 46 2.01 -6.07 -0.60
CA THR A 46 1.03 -6.65 -1.52
C THR A 46 1.17 -8.17 -1.61
N ILE A 47 0.45 -8.82 -2.51
CA ILE A 47 0.49 -10.27 -2.75
C ILE A 47 1.19 -10.60 -4.07
N MET A 48 1.86 -11.75 -4.12
CA MET A 48 2.39 -12.29 -5.37
C MET A 48 1.27 -12.98 -6.17
N ASP A 49 1.17 -12.68 -7.46
CA ASP A 49 0.41 -13.50 -8.41
C ASP A 49 1.15 -14.82 -8.62
N MET A 50 0.56 -15.93 -8.15
CA MET A 50 1.15 -17.27 -8.23
C MET A 50 1.37 -17.78 -9.67
N ARG A 51 0.67 -17.21 -10.66
CA ARG A 51 0.81 -17.60 -12.07
C ARG A 51 1.97 -16.89 -12.74
N THR A 52 2.17 -15.61 -12.43
CA THR A 52 3.21 -14.78 -13.09
C THR A 52 4.48 -14.63 -12.24
N GLY A 53 4.38 -14.86 -10.93
CA GLY A 53 5.44 -14.59 -9.96
C GLY A 53 5.64 -13.10 -9.67
N GLY A 54 4.89 -12.20 -10.32
CA GLY A 54 4.95 -10.75 -10.11
C GLY A 54 4.12 -10.31 -8.90
N GLY A 55 4.38 -9.12 -8.38
CA GLY A 55 3.54 -8.55 -7.32
C GLY A 55 2.26 -7.94 -7.88
N SER A 56 1.09 -8.34 -7.38
CA SER A 56 -0.19 -7.83 -7.87
C SER A 56 -0.68 -6.69 -6.99
N VAL A 57 -0.47 -5.46 -7.45
CA VAL A 57 -0.80 -4.27 -6.67
C VAL A 57 -2.26 -3.85 -6.76
N GLY A 58 -2.95 -4.30 -7.81
CA GLY A 58 -4.39 -4.09 -7.97
C GLY A 58 -5.25 -5.09 -7.20
N ALA A 59 -4.62 -6.09 -6.56
CA ALA A 59 -5.31 -7.18 -5.89
C ALA A 59 -6.11 -6.70 -4.65
N PRO A 60 -7.25 -7.34 -4.32
CA PRO A 60 -8.00 -7.04 -3.11
C PRO A 60 -7.16 -7.23 -1.83
N GLU A 61 -6.17 -8.12 -1.86
CA GLU A 61 -5.23 -8.37 -0.77
C GLU A 61 -4.41 -7.15 -0.39
N GLN A 62 -4.00 -6.32 -1.36
CA GLN A 62 -3.33 -5.06 -1.07
C GLN A 62 -4.26 -4.11 -0.29
N GLY A 63 -5.54 -4.04 -0.68
CA GLY A 63 -6.55 -3.29 0.05
C GLY A 63 -6.73 -3.78 1.49
N MET A 64 -6.82 -5.11 1.69
CA MET A 64 -6.94 -5.72 3.02
C MET A 64 -5.72 -5.47 3.91
N ILE A 65 -4.51 -5.58 3.35
CA ILE A 65 -3.25 -5.23 4.05
C ILE A 65 -3.28 -3.74 4.44
N SER A 66 -3.71 -2.86 3.54
CA SER A 66 -3.77 -1.42 3.79
C SER A 66 -4.76 -1.07 4.90
N ILE A 67 -5.92 -1.74 4.95
CA ILE A 67 -6.88 -1.62 6.07
C ILE A 67 -6.22 -2.04 7.38
N GLY A 68 -5.56 -3.20 7.42
CA GLY A 68 -4.88 -3.70 8.61
C GLY A 68 -3.77 -2.76 9.09
N ALA A 69 -2.97 -2.24 8.15
CA ALA A 69 -1.93 -1.26 8.41
C ALA A 69 -2.49 0.04 8.99
N ALA A 70 -3.62 0.55 8.46
CA ALA A 70 -4.28 1.73 9.00
C ALA A 70 -4.77 1.54 10.43
N ARG A 71 -5.34 0.37 10.76
CA ARG A 71 -5.74 0.04 12.13
C ARG A 71 -4.54 -0.04 13.08
N LEU A 72 -3.42 -0.60 12.65
CA LEU A 72 -2.19 -0.64 13.43
C LEU A 72 -1.60 0.76 13.64
N ALA A 73 -1.55 1.60 12.61
CA ALA A 73 -1.11 2.98 12.71
C ALA A 73 -1.93 3.77 13.75
N GLN A 74 -3.26 3.62 13.72
CA GLN A 74 -4.18 4.21 14.70
C GLN A 74 -3.90 3.70 16.12
N TYR A 75 -3.65 2.40 16.28
CA TYR A 75 -3.29 1.80 17.56
C TYR A 75 -2.00 2.41 18.15
N TYR A 76 -0.97 2.61 17.33
CA TYR A 76 0.28 3.28 17.75
C TYR A 76 0.18 4.81 17.79
N ARG A 77 -0.96 5.39 17.41
CA ARG A 77 -1.18 6.85 17.31
C ARG A 77 -0.18 7.55 16.40
N LEU A 78 0.15 6.91 15.27
CA LEU A 78 1.04 7.46 14.25
C LEU A 78 0.25 7.78 12.97
N PRO A 79 0.69 8.77 12.17
CA PRO A 79 0.12 8.98 10.84
C PRO A 79 0.33 7.75 9.97
N CYS A 80 -0.74 7.32 9.30
CA CYS A 80 -0.78 6.15 8.44
C CYS A 80 -0.41 6.52 6.99
N HIS A 81 0.59 5.84 6.43
CA HIS A 81 0.98 5.95 5.03
C HIS A 81 0.89 4.57 4.36
N VAL A 82 -0.04 4.39 3.42
CA VAL A 82 -0.27 3.10 2.76
C VAL A 82 -0.32 3.21 1.25
N ALA A 83 -0.11 2.08 0.58
CA ALA A 83 -0.31 1.96 -0.86
C ALA A 83 -1.80 1.97 -1.22
N GLY A 84 -2.15 2.64 -2.31
CA GLY A 84 -3.48 2.61 -2.89
C GLY A 84 -3.55 3.45 -4.16
N GLY A 85 -4.34 3.02 -5.13
CA GLY A 85 -4.51 3.77 -6.37
C GLY A 85 -3.48 3.48 -7.48
N MET A 86 -2.81 2.33 -7.38
CA MET A 86 -1.94 1.79 -8.44
C MET A 86 -2.65 0.62 -9.13
N SER A 87 -2.19 0.26 -10.33
CA SER A 87 -2.76 -0.83 -11.11
C SER A 87 -1.70 -1.72 -11.73
N ASP A 88 -2.06 -3.00 -11.91
CA ASP A 88 -1.33 -3.99 -12.69
C ASP A 88 -1.59 -3.84 -14.21
N SER A 89 -2.51 -2.96 -14.62
CA SER A 89 -2.76 -2.65 -16.03
C SER A 89 -1.58 -1.88 -16.64
N LYS A 90 -1.35 -2.13 -17.93
CA LYS A 90 -0.22 -1.57 -18.70
C LYS A 90 -0.61 -0.28 -19.42
N ILE A 91 -1.91 0.02 -19.41
CA ILE A 91 -2.52 1.16 -20.09
C ILE A 91 -3.63 1.74 -19.19
N PRO A 92 -3.99 3.02 -19.36
CA PRO A 92 -5.10 3.64 -18.62
C PRO A 92 -6.45 3.15 -19.15
N ASP A 93 -6.86 1.95 -18.73
CA ASP A 93 -8.09 1.29 -19.15
C ASP A 93 -9.06 1.02 -17.99
N ALA A 94 -10.08 0.19 -18.24
CA ALA A 94 -11.06 -0.17 -17.23
C ALA A 94 -10.44 -0.95 -16.05
N GLN A 95 -9.44 -1.81 -16.31
CA GLN A 95 -8.72 -2.50 -15.25
C GLN A 95 -7.99 -1.50 -14.35
N ALA A 96 -7.31 -0.52 -14.97
CA ALA A 96 -6.64 0.56 -14.25
C ALA A 96 -7.59 1.33 -13.34
N ALA A 97 -8.79 1.64 -13.82
CA ALA A 97 -9.81 2.33 -13.03
C ALA A 97 -10.34 1.47 -11.87
N TYR A 98 -10.69 0.20 -12.11
CA TYR A 98 -11.28 -0.67 -11.09
C TYR A 98 -10.31 -1.02 -9.96
N GLU A 99 -9.07 -1.37 -10.28
CA GLU A 99 -8.04 -1.72 -9.29
C GLU A 99 -7.67 -0.51 -8.42
N THR A 100 -7.52 0.65 -9.04
CA THR A 100 -7.27 1.92 -8.35
C THR A 100 -8.42 2.25 -7.42
N SER A 101 -9.66 2.20 -7.92
CA SER A 101 -10.87 2.47 -7.13
C SER A 101 -10.98 1.54 -5.93
N LEU A 102 -10.78 0.24 -6.14
CA LEU A 102 -10.86 -0.77 -5.09
C LEU A 102 -9.83 -0.51 -3.99
N THR A 103 -8.56 -0.34 -4.35
CA THR A 103 -7.47 -0.22 -3.37
C THR A 103 -7.43 1.14 -2.68
N ALA A 104 -7.66 2.23 -3.41
CA ALA A 104 -7.65 3.58 -2.85
C ALA A 104 -8.85 3.83 -1.92
N LEU A 105 -10.07 3.41 -2.33
CA LEU A 105 -11.28 3.64 -1.56
C LEU A 105 -11.22 2.96 -0.20
N VAL A 106 -10.82 1.68 -0.16
CA VAL A 106 -10.78 0.94 1.11
C VAL A 106 -9.69 1.47 2.05
N ALA A 107 -8.55 1.93 1.51
CA ALA A 107 -7.51 2.57 2.29
C ALA A 107 -7.99 3.91 2.88
N ALA A 108 -8.74 4.71 2.11
CA ALA A 108 -9.33 5.95 2.56
C ALA A 108 -10.38 5.70 3.67
N LEU A 109 -11.30 4.75 3.46
CA LEU A 109 -12.32 4.37 4.44
C LEU A 109 -11.72 3.79 5.74
N ALA A 110 -10.54 3.17 5.66
CA ALA A 110 -9.82 2.69 6.84
C ALA A 110 -9.19 3.82 7.67
N GLY A 111 -9.16 5.06 7.16
CA GLY A 111 -8.58 6.22 7.82
C GLY A 111 -7.07 6.35 7.61
N ALA A 112 -6.56 5.96 6.44
CA ALA A 112 -5.19 6.28 6.04
C ALA A 112 -5.00 7.80 5.91
N ASN A 113 -3.86 8.31 6.37
CA ASN A 113 -3.54 9.75 6.27
C ASN A 113 -2.91 10.10 4.92
N ILE A 114 -2.11 9.17 4.37
CA ILE A 114 -1.44 9.32 3.08
C ILE A 114 -1.66 8.03 2.29
N ILE A 115 -2.19 8.16 1.08
CA ILE A 115 -2.36 7.07 0.12
C ILE A 115 -1.51 7.43 -1.09
N PHE A 116 -0.54 6.59 -1.44
CA PHE A 116 0.33 6.81 -2.60
C PHE A 116 0.08 5.75 -3.68
N GLY A 117 0.20 6.15 -4.94
CA GLY A 117 0.03 5.27 -6.10
C GLY A 117 -0.56 5.95 -7.33
N ALA A 118 -1.11 7.15 -7.18
CA ALA A 118 -1.74 7.89 -8.29
C ALA A 118 -0.79 8.09 -9.48
N GLY A 119 -1.30 7.84 -10.69
CA GLY A 119 -0.54 7.81 -11.94
C GLY A 119 0.23 6.53 -12.20
N GLY A 120 0.26 5.59 -11.25
CA GLY A 120 0.99 4.33 -11.34
C GLY A 120 0.27 3.27 -12.18
N LEU A 121 0.98 2.76 -13.18
CA LEU A 121 0.63 1.60 -14.00
C LEU A 121 1.74 0.55 -13.92
N ASP A 122 1.41 -0.65 -14.40
CA ASP A 122 2.34 -1.78 -14.50
C ASP A 122 3.13 -1.99 -13.21
N GLN A 123 2.43 -2.14 -12.07
CA GLN A 123 3.05 -2.40 -10.77
C GLN A 123 4.00 -1.27 -10.31
N LEU A 124 3.64 -0.01 -10.57
CA LEU A 124 4.47 1.19 -10.35
C LEU A 124 5.74 1.26 -11.21
N LEU A 125 5.92 0.39 -12.20
CA LEU A 125 7.04 0.49 -13.15
C LEU A 125 6.84 1.63 -14.15
N THR A 126 5.58 2.05 -14.36
CA THR A 126 5.23 3.10 -15.30
C THR A 126 4.43 4.20 -14.61
N PHE A 127 4.76 5.45 -14.91
CA PHE A 127 3.95 6.60 -14.58
C PHE A 127 3.29 7.15 -15.84
N ASP A 128 1.97 7.33 -15.81
CA ASP A 128 1.19 7.83 -16.94
C ASP A 128 0.33 9.04 -16.54
N CYS A 129 0.42 10.11 -17.33
CA CYS A 129 -0.29 11.36 -17.06
C CYS A 129 -1.82 11.23 -17.23
N ALA A 130 -2.29 10.40 -18.16
CA ALA A 130 -3.73 10.19 -18.35
C ALA A 130 -4.30 9.38 -17.17
N LYS A 131 -3.56 8.36 -16.70
CA LYS A 131 -3.86 7.64 -15.46
C LYS A 131 -3.91 8.58 -14.26
N LEU A 132 -2.95 9.50 -14.13
CA LEU A 132 -2.96 10.49 -13.05
C LEU A 132 -4.24 11.34 -13.08
N VAL A 133 -4.68 11.81 -14.25
CA VAL A 133 -5.92 12.58 -14.38
C VAL A 133 -7.14 11.75 -13.96
N MET A 134 -7.20 10.47 -14.35
CA MET A 134 -8.25 9.55 -13.91
C MET A 134 -8.26 9.37 -12.39
N ASP A 135 -7.08 9.20 -11.78
CA ASP A 135 -6.94 9.01 -10.34
C ASP A 135 -7.32 10.26 -9.56
N VAL A 136 -6.96 11.44 -10.06
CA VAL A 136 -7.36 12.71 -9.46
C VAL A 136 -8.89 12.86 -9.46
N GLU A 137 -9.57 12.46 -10.53
CA GLU A 137 -11.04 12.49 -10.58
C GLU A 137 -11.68 11.51 -9.58
N LEU A 138 -11.06 10.35 -9.36
CA LEU A 138 -11.49 9.38 -8.36
C LEU A 138 -11.30 9.88 -6.92
N ILE A 139 -10.22 10.63 -6.65
CA ILE A 139 -9.84 11.10 -5.31
C ILE A 139 -10.65 12.34 -4.88
N ARG A 140 -11.18 13.09 -5.85
CA ARG A 140 -11.93 14.33 -5.65
C ARG A 140 -13.21 14.12 -4.83
#